data_AF-A0A1G7Z2F2-F1
#
_entry.id   AF-A0A1G7Z2F2-F1
#
_cell.length_a   1.000
_cell.length_b   1.000
_cell.length_c   1.000
_cell.angle_alpha   90.00
_cell.angle_beta   90.00
_cell.angle_gamma   90.00
#
_symmetry.space_group_name_H-M   'P 1'
#
loop_
_entity.id
_entity.type
_entity.pdbx_description
1 polymer ?
#
loop_
_entity_poly.entity_id
_entity_poly.type
_entity_poly.pdbx_seq_one_letter_code
_entity_poly.pdbx_strand_id
1 'polypeptide(L)'
;MKEEYWYFGGLVLFYFGRLLYLYYQKRCYRKTGEEIADYRYERYLELRDEIFALKFEDLGIEAPNEEETAFALILEMHTYAVLQAVVAFSDGKVWAFNTANARKNVGDNKAVDLRSAAIEAVVAAQYHFARMRRRDADTLLPGHIKLHIITNQDIYSVGDRINEMLHESSEWAELITKAFAVADELNDAANRKSLKRVYTKIAVKRSKPANF
;
A
#
# COMPACT_ATOMS: atom_id res chain seq x y z
N MET A 1 15.86 -29.89 -38.44
CA MET A 1 15.71 -28.45 -38.72
C MET A 1 14.62 -27.74 -37.93
N LYS A 2 13.50 -28.36 -37.50
CA LYS A 2 12.46 -27.61 -36.76
C LYS A 2 12.85 -27.22 -35.33
N GLU A 3 13.63 -28.04 -34.63
CA GLU A 3 13.96 -27.84 -33.20
C GLU A 3 14.87 -26.63 -32.92
N GLU A 4 15.81 -26.32 -33.81
CA GLU A 4 16.74 -25.19 -33.63
C GLU A 4 16.02 -23.83 -33.66
N TYR A 5 14.96 -23.68 -34.46
CA TYR A 5 14.17 -22.44 -34.51
C TYR A 5 13.39 -22.15 -33.22
N TRP A 6 13.05 -23.17 -32.42
CA TRP A 6 12.40 -22.97 -31.12
C TRP A 6 13.36 -22.37 -30.11
N TYR A 7 14.61 -22.84 -30.09
CA TYR A 7 15.65 -22.28 -29.23
C TYR A 7 15.98 -20.83 -29.62
N PHE A 8 16.17 -20.56 -30.92
CA PHE A 8 16.42 -19.20 -31.40
C PHE A 8 15.21 -18.27 -31.17
N GLY A 9 13.99 -18.73 -31.44
CA GLY A 9 12.76 -17.96 -31.21
C GLY A 9 12.54 -17.64 -29.73
N GLY A 10 12.73 -18.63 -28.85
CA GLY A 10 12.65 -18.45 -27.40
C GLY A 10 13.71 -17.48 -26.86
N LEU A 11 14.93 -17.55 -27.37
CA LEU A 11 16.02 -16.65 -26.99
C LEU A 11 15.73 -15.21 -27.42
N VAL A 12 15.26 -15.00 -28.65
CA VAL A 12 14.87 -13.68 -29.15
C VAL A 12 13.72 -13.09 -28.32
N LEU A 13 12.69 -13.88 -28.00
CA LEU A 13 11.58 -13.44 -27.14
C LEU A 13 12.05 -13.10 -25.73
N PHE A 14 12.95 -13.89 -25.16
CA PHE A 14 13.53 -13.62 -23.84
C PHE A 14 14.30 -12.29 -23.81
N TYR A 15 15.19 -12.06 -24.78
CA TYR A 15 15.94 -10.81 -24.88
C TYR A 15 15.04 -9.61 -25.16
N PHE A 16 14.01 -9.76 -26.00
CA PHE A 16 13.04 -8.70 -26.27
C PHE A 16 12.21 -8.38 -25.02
N GLY A 17 11.74 -9.39 -24.28
CA GLY A 17 11.08 -9.23 -23.00
C GLY A 17 11.96 -8.52 -21.97
N ARG A 18 13.25 -8.86 -21.91
CA ARG A 18 14.23 -8.18 -21.05
C ARG A 18 14.41 -6.71 -21.42
N LEU A 19 14.49 -6.38 -22.71
CA LEU A 19 14.58 -4.98 -23.17
C LEU A 19 13.34 -4.18 -22.79
N LEU A 20 12.15 -4.74 -23.00
CA LEU A 20 10.89 -4.11 -22.59
C LEU A 20 10.82 -3.91 -21.07
N TYR A 21 11.26 -4.90 -20.29
CA TYR A 21 11.33 -4.81 -18.83
C TYR A 21 12.27 -3.70 -18.36
N LEU A 22 13.48 -3.62 -18.93
CA LEU A 22 14.46 -2.59 -18.60
C LEU A 22 13.96 -1.19 -18.99
N TYR A 23 13.32 -1.07 -20.16
CA TYR A 23 12.71 0.18 -20.59
C TYR A 23 11.60 0.63 -19.64
N TYR A 24 10.72 -0.29 -19.23
CA TYR A 24 9.68 -0.03 -18.24
C TYR A 24 10.27 0.42 -16.90
N GLN A 25 11.27 -0.28 -16.38
CA GLN A 25 11.95 0.11 -15.14
C GLN A 25 12.55 1.51 -15.24
N LYS A 26 13.29 1.81 -16.31
CA LYS A 26 13.89 3.13 -16.54
C LYS A 26 12.84 4.24 -16.54
N ARG A 27 11.67 4.00 -17.14
CA ARG A 27 10.56 4.95 -17.14
C ARG A 27 9.98 5.16 -15.75
N CYS A 28 9.80 4.08 -14.96
CA CYS A 28 9.32 4.19 -13.59
C CYS A 28 10.31 4.98 -12.71
N TYR A 29 11.60 4.64 -12.75
CA TYR A 29 12.63 5.38 -12.00
C TYR A 29 12.72 6.85 -12.40
N ARG A 30 12.58 7.18 -13.70
CA ARG A 30 12.57 8.58 -14.13
C ARG A 30 11.39 9.33 -13.52
N LYS A 31 10.20 8.73 -13.54
CA LYS A 31 9.00 9.34 -12.95
C LYS A 31 9.14 9.52 -11.44
N THR A 32 9.64 8.51 -10.73
CA THR A 32 9.95 8.61 -9.30
C THR A 32 10.95 9.73 -9.04
N GLY A 33 11.97 9.89 -9.88
CA GLY A 33 12.92 11.00 -9.78
C GLY A 33 12.28 12.38 -10.01
N GLU A 34 11.34 12.49 -10.96
CA GLU A 34 10.55 13.71 -11.18
C GLU A 34 9.67 14.04 -9.95
N GLU A 35 9.08 13.02 -9.32
CA GLU A 35 8.24 13.18 -8.13
C GLU A 35 9.05 13.51 -6.87
N ILE A 36 10.23 12.91 -6.68
CA ILE A 36 11.15 13.23 -5.57
C ILE A 36 11.55 14.71 -5.58
N ALA A 37 11.63 15.33 -6.77
CA ALA A 37 11.95 16.74 -6.91
C ALA A 37 10.76 17.69 -6.63
N ASP A 38 9.55 17.17 -6.38
CA ASP A 38 8.34 17.96 -6.08
C ASP A 38 8.18 18.14 -4.56
N TYR A 39 7.98 19.38 -4.09
CA TYR A 39 7.78 19.69 -2.66
C TYR A 39 6.60 18.93 -2.02
N ARG A 40 5.61 18.50 -2.82
CA ARG A 40 4.48 17.71 -2.33
C ARG A 40 4.90 16.30 -1.91
N TYR A 41 5.96 15.78 -2.52
CA TYR A 41 6.56 14.50 -2.16
C TYR A 41 7.30 14.60 -0.82
N GLU A 42 8.05 15.69 -0.59
CA GLU A 42 8.69 15.96 0.71
C GLU A 42 7.66 16.00 1.85
N ARG A 43 6.55 16.74 1.66
CA ARG A 43 5.49 16.80 2.66
C ARG A 43 4.79 15.45 2.88
N TYR A 44 4.70 14.61 1.85
CA TYR A 44 4.22 13.25 2.01
C TYR A 44 5.17 12.42 2.87
N LEU A 45 6.49 12.54 2.63
CA LEU A 45 7.51 11.84 3.41
C LEU A 45 7.50 12.29 4.87
N GLU A 46 7.35 13.59 5.14
CA GLU A 46 7.21 14.10 6.52
C GLU A 46 6.04 13.42 7.25
N LEU A 47 4.87 13.35 6.62
CA LEU A 47 3.69 12.70 7.20
C LEU A 47 3.90 11.19 7.42
N ARG A 48 4.60 10.54 6.49
CA ARG A 48 4.94 9.12 6.58
C ARG A 48 5.91 8.87 7.75
N ASP A 49 6.95 9.69 7.87
CA ASP A 49 7.95 9.58 8.92
C ASP A 49 7.33 9.88 10.29
N GLU A 50 6.41 10.85 10.38
CA GLU A 50 5.61 11.11 11.59
C GLU A 50 4.81 9.87 12.01
N ILE A 51 4.23 9.13 11.05
CA ILE A 51 3.44 7.94 11.34
C ILE A 51 4.35 6.78 11.77
N PHE A 52 5.49 6.61 11.10
CA PHE A 52 6.49 5.62 11.49
C PHE A 52 7.12 5.90 12.85
N ALA A 53 7.13 7.16 13.29
CA ALA A 53 7.62 7.54 14.60
C ALA A 53 6.57 7.42 15.72
N LEU A 54 5.29 7.14 15.39
CA LEU A 54 4.24 6.98 16.39
C LEU A 54 4.55 5.83 17.32
N LYS A 55 4.19 6.01 18.59
CA LYS A 55 4.11 4.93 19.56
C LYS A 55 2.66 4.67 19.95
N PHE A 56 2.42 3.53 20.58
CA PHE A 56 1.07 3.17 21.03
C PHE A 56 0.53 4.17 22.07
N GLU A 57 1.41 4.78 22.89
CA GLU A 57 1.03 5.78 23.89
C GLU A 57 0.47 7.06 23.25
N ASP A 58 1.02 7.47 22.10
CA ASP A 58 0.59 8.67 21.38
C ASP A 58 -0.86 8.56 20.88
N LEU A 59 -1.35 7.32 20.74
CA LEU A 59 -2.70 7.01 20.31
C LEU A 59 -3.67 6.79 21.49
N GLY A 60 -3.15 6.78 22.73
CA GLY A 60 -3.91 6.46 23.93
C GLY A 60 -4.30 4.98 24.03
N ILE A 61 -3.55 4.10 23.37
CA ILE A 61 -3.73 2.65 23.43
C ILE A 61 -2.97 2.16 24.66
N GLU A 62 -3.59 1.31 25.48
CA GLU A 62 -2.90 0.69 26.62
C GLU A 62 -1.69 -0.10 26.12
N ALA A 63 -0.57 0.06 26.84
CA ALA A 63 0.66 -0.67 26.52
C ALA A 63 0.35 -2.17 26.48
N PRO A 64 0.53 -2.84 25.32
CA PRO A 64 0.46 -4.29 25.32
C PRO A 64 1.59 -4.84 26.21
N ASN A 65 1.40 -6.07 26.71
CA ASN A 65 2.38 -6.81 27.52
C ASN A 65 3.77 -6.88 26.84
N GLU A 66 4.75 -7.53 27.47
CA GLU A 66 6.13 -7.71 26.93
C GLU A 66 6.20 -8.30 25.50
N GLU A 67 5.09 -8.81 24.96
CA GLU A 67 4.98 -9.34 23.61
C GLU A 67 4.94 -8.25 22.52
N GLU A 68 5.60 -8.55 21.40
CA GLU A 68 5.56 -7.69 20.23
C GLU A 68 4.14 -7.65 19.63
N THR A 69 3.55 -6.45 19.62
CA THR A 69 2.15 -6.23 19.27
C THR A 69 2.05 -5.15 18.20
N ALA A 70 1.42 -5.50 17.08
CA ALA A 70 1.04 -4.60 16.01
C ALA A 70 -0.08 -3.65 16.47
N PHE A 71 0.12 -2.35 16.27
CA PHE A 71 -0.90 -1.34 16.56
C PHE A 71 -1.30 -0.53 15.33
N ALA A 72 -0.58 -0.65 14.21
CA ALA A 72 -0.98 -0.03 12.96
C ALA A 72 -0.64 -0.89 11.74
N LEU A 73 -1.50 -0.81 10.73
CA LEU A 73 -1.26 -1.31 9.38
C LEU A 73 -1.31 -0.14 8.39
N ILE A 74 -0.32 -0.04 7.53
CA ILE A 74 -0.21 1.00 6.50
C ILE A 74 -0.20 0.32 5.15
N LEU A 75 -1.04 0.81 4.26
CA LEU A 75 -1.06 0.49 2.84
C LEU A 75 -0.57 1.71 2.05
N GLU A 76 0.62 1.61 1.48
CA GLU A 76 1.14 2.57 0.51
C GLU A 76 0.96 2.02 -0.91
N MET A 77 0.43 2.83 -1.85
CA MET A 77 0.25 2.43 -3.24
C MET A 77 0.61 3.57 -4.18
N HIS A 78 1.41 3.26 -5.21
CA HIS A 78 1.74 4.22 -6.25
C HIS A 78 0.95 3.93 -7.53
N THR A 79 -0.10 4.73 -7.76
CA THR A 79 -1.02 4.58 -8.91
C THR A 79 -0.49 5.15 -10.22
N TYR A 80 0.83 5.27 -10.35
CA TYR A 80 1.54 6.09 -11.33
C TYR A 80 1.24 7.59 -11.24
N ALA A 81 0.04 8.05 -10.90
CA ALA A 81 -0.26 9.48 -10.84
C ALA A 81 0.02 10.09 -9.46
N VAL A 82 -0.21 9.29 -8.42
CA VAL A 82 -0.16 9.72 -7.02
C VAL A 82 0.36 8.56 -6.19
N LEU A 83 1.12 8.88 -5.14
CA LEU A 83 1.46 7.98 -4.05
C LEU A 83 0.46 8.21 -2.92
N GLN A 84 -0.25 7.16 -2.52
CA GLN A 84 -1.33 7.20 -1.54
C GLN A 84 -1.01 6.27 -0.38
N ALA A 85 -1.27 6.74 0.84
CA ALA A 85 -1.21 5.95 2.05
C ALA A 85 -2.58 5.90 2.74
N VAL A 86 -2.95 4.72 3.20
CA VAL A 86 -4.08 4.48 4.13
C VAL A 86 -3.53 3.77 5.35
N VAL A 87 -3.84 4.27 6.53
CA VAL A 87 -3.35 3.77 7.81
C VAL A 87 -4.52 3.37 8.67
N ALA A 88 -4.54 2.13 9.14
CA ALA A 88 -5.49 1.62 10.13
C ALA A 88 -4.78 1.47 11.47
N PHE A 89 -5.42 1.91 12.55
CA PHE A 89 -4.93 1.78 13.92
C PHE A 89 -5.79 0.79 14.72
N SER A 90 -5.21 0.17 15.75
CA SER A 90 -5.91 -0.81 16.60
C SER A 90 -7.05 -0.22 17.44
N ASP A 91 -7.07 1.11 17.65
CA ASP A 91 -8.20 1.81 18.26
C ASP A 91 -9.37 2.05 17.29
N GLY A 92 -9.17 1.69 16.02
CA GLY A 92 -10.12 1.83 14.92
C GLY A 92 -10.12 3.20 14.25
N LYS A 93 -9.16 4.09 14.57
CA LYS A 93 -8.90 5.29 13.76
C LYS A 93 -8.32 4.88 12.40
N VAL A 94 -8.63 5.68 11.38
CA VAL A 94 -8.08 5.51 10.03
C VAL A 94 -7.54 6.83 9.54
N TRP A 95 -6.30 6.88 9.06
CA TRP A 95 -5.73 8.06 8.42
C TRP A 95 -5.51 7.79 6.93
N ALA A 96 -5.71 8.81 6.09
CA ALA A 96 -5.35 8.75 4.69
C ALA A 96 -4.70 10.05 4.23
N PHE A 97 -3.67 9.94 3.40
CA PHE A 97 -2.96 11.07 2.81
C PHE A 97 -2.31 10.63 1.50
N ASN A 98 -1.99 11.59 0.63
CA ASN A 98 -1.37 11.30 -0.65
C ASN A 98 -0.54 12.48 -1.16
N THR A 99 0.26 12.26 -2.21
CA THR A 99 1.11 13.32 -2.77
C THR A 99 0.33 14.45 -3.46
N ALA A 100 -0.93 14.25 -3.85
CA ALA A 100 -1.75 15.34 -4.40
C ALA A 100 -2.31 16.27 -3.31
N ASN A 101 -2.59 15.72 -2.13
CA ASN A 101 -3.11 16.39 -0.95
C ASN A 101 -2.45 15.79 0.29
N ALA A 102 -1.25 16.29 0.61
CA ALA A 102 -0.45 15.86 1.76
C ALA A 102 -1.00 16.46 3.07
N ARG A 103 -2.28 16.17 3.35
CA ARG A 103 -2.96 16.46 4.62
C ARG A 103 -3.49 15.15 5.18
N LYS A 104 -3.28 14.92 6.48
CA LYS A 104 -3.88 13.79 7.19
C LYS A 104 -5.40 13.96 7.19
N ASN A 105 -6.10 13.07 6.51
CA ASN A 105 -7.54 12.95 6.63
C ASN A 105 -7.84 11.86 7.64
N VAL A 106 -8.50 12.23 8.74
CA VAL A 106 -8.88 11.29 9.80
C VAL A 106 -10.29 10.78 9.50
N GLY A 107 -10.39 9.49 9.20
CA GLY A 107 -11.64 8.74 9.17
C GLY A 107 -12.29 8.78 10.54
N ASP A 108 -13.58 9.13 10.57
CA ASP A 108 -14.34 9.29 11.81
C ASP A 108 -14.56 7.92 12.47
N ASN A 109 -14.01 7.74 13.67
CA ASN A 109 -14.15 6.51 14.48
C ASN A 109 -15.61 6.20 14.85
N LYS A 110 -16.54 7.12 14.58
CA LYS A 110 -17.99 6.93 14.76
C LYS A 110 -18.63 6.08 13.67
N ALA A 111 -17.99 5.92 12.51
CA ALA A 111 -18.46 4.99 11.49
C ALA A 111 -18.12 3.56 11.92
N VAL A 112 -19.13 2.80 12.37
CA VAL A 112 -18.97 1.44 12.91
C VAL A 112 -18.26 0.52 11.91
N ASP A 113 -18.67 0.57 10.63
CA ASP A 113 -18.10 -0.27 9.57
C ASP A 113 -16.59 0.02 9.36
N LEU A 114 -16.23 1.30 9.24
CA LEU A 114 -14.83 1.74 9.08
C LEU A 114 -13.97 1.36 10.30
N ARG A 115 -14.53 1.52 11.51
CA ARG A 115 -13.85 1.17 12.76
C ARG A 115 -13.58 -0.33 12.83
N SER A 116 -14.57 -1.15 12.50
CA SER A 116 -14.44 -2.61 12.48
C SER A 116 -13.42 -3.06 11.43
N ALA A 117 -13.47 -2.51 10.22
CA ALA A 117 -12.50 -2.81 9.18
C ALA A 117 -11.06 -2.47 9.61
N ALA A 118 -10.86 -1.34 10.28
CA ALA A 118 -9.55 -0.92 10.78
C ALA A 118 -9.02 -1.89 11.85
N ILE A 119 -9.85 -2.27 12.83
CA ILE A 119 -9.47 -3.23 13.87
C ILE A 119 -9.14 -4.59 13.25
N GLU A 120 -9.97 -5.10 12.35
CA GLU A 120 -9.72 -6.37 11.66
C GLU A 120 -8.41 -6.35 10.86
N ALA A 121 -8.08 -5.23 10.22
CA ALA A 121 -6.85 -5.07 9.48
C ALA A 121 -5.60 -5.13 10.39
N VAL A 122 -5.66 -4.53 11.58
CA VAL A 122 -4.56 -4.61 12.55
C VAL A 122 -4.48 -5.98 13.21
N VAL A 123 -5.61 -6.64 13.47
CA VAL A 123 -5.61 -8.04 13.93
C VAL A 123 -4.95 -8.95 12.90
N ALA A 124 -5.24 -8.78 11.61
CA ALA A 124 -4.51 -9.51 10.56
C ALA A 124 -3.01 -9.17 10.60
N ALA A 125 -2.64 -7.90 10.76
CA ALA A 125 -1.24 -7.48 10.85
C ALA A 125 -0.47 -8.21 11.98
N GLN A 126 -1.10 -8.43 13.15
CA GLN A 126 -0.51 -9.18 14.26
C GLN A 126 -0.02 -10.58 13.85
N TYR A 127 -0.70 -11.27 12.93
CA TYR A 127 -0.33 -12.62 12.50
C TYR A 127 0.71 -12.65 11.36
N HIS A 128 0.98 -11.51 10.73
CA HIS A 128 1.78 -11.44 9.51
C HIS A 128 3.13 -10.74 9.69
N PHE A 129 3.31 -9.88 10.71
CA PHE A 129 4.55 -9.10 10.87
C PHE A 129 5.82 -9.95 10.97
N ALA A 130 5.76 -11.11 11.65
CA ALA A 130 6.92 -11.99 11.82
C ALA A 130 7.49 -12.57 10.50
N ARG A 131 6.70 -12.55 9.42
CA ARG A 131 7.11 -13.01 8.08
C ARG A 131 7.67 -11.89 7.19
N MET A 132 7.55 -10.64 7.62
CA MET A 132 7.96 -9.48 6.86
C MET A 132 9.41 -9.07 7.18
N ARG A 133 10.02 -8.28 6.31
CA ARG A 133 11.36 -7.73 6.55
C ARG A 133 11.25 -6.53 7.48
N ARG A 134 12.18 -6.41 8.43
CA ARG A 134 12.31 -5.21 9.26
C ARG A 134 12.70 -4.02 8.40
N ARG A 135 11.92 -2.95 8.51
CA ARG A 135 12.14 -1.59 8.01
C ARG A 135 12.71 -1.52 6.60
N ASP A 136 11.93 -1.97 5.64
CA ASP A 136 12.19 -1.66 4.24
C ASP A 136 11.67 -0.24 3.92
N ALA A 137 12.59 0.73 3.96
CA ALA A 137 12.29 2.14 3.71
C ALA A 137 12.39 2.54 2.22
N ASP A 138 12.59 1.58 1.31
CA ASP A 138 12.81 1.88 -0.11
C ASP A 138 11.64 2.65 -0.74
N THR A 139 12.00 3.53 -1.68
CA THR A 139 11.05 4.33 -2.45
C THR A 139 10.08 3.44 -3.21
N LEU A 140 8.78 3.69 -3.04
CA LEU A 140 7.76 2.94 -3.76
C LEU A 140 7.74 3.36 -5.24
N LEU A 141 7.93 2.41 -6.15
CA LEU A 141 7.91 2.66 -7.59
C LEU A 141 6.47 2.71 -8.15
N PRO A 142 6.22 3.44 -9.25
CA PRO A 142 4.95 3.40 -9.96
C PRO A 142 4.48 1.97 -10.24
N GLY A 143 3.21 1.69 -9.94
CA GLY A 143 2.59 0.37 -10.12
C GLY A 143 2.88 -0.64 -9.00
N HIS A 144 3.50 -0.19 -7.89
CA HIS A 144 3.80 -1.03 -6.73
C HIS A 144 2.93 -0.66 -5.54
N ILE A 145 2.83 -1.62 -4.62
CA ILE A 145 2.11 -1.56 -3.36
C ILE A 145 3.07 -2.00 -2.26
N LYS A 146 3.01 -1.35 -1.11
CA LYS A 146 3.82 -1.68 0.07
C LYS A 146 2.94 -1.67 1.29
N LEU A 147 3.10 -2.68 2.11
CA LEU A 147 2.44 -2.83 3.39
C LEU A 147 3.48 -2.59 4.47
N HIS A 148 3.15 -1.75 5.44
CA HIS A 148 3.94 -1.60 6.66
C HIS A 148 3.11 -1.98 7.87
N ILE A 149 3.70 -2.73 8.77
CA ILE A 149 3.12 -3.05 10.07
C ILE A 149 3.98 -2.37 11.12
N ILE A 150 3.36 -1.52 11.94
CA ILE A 150 4.02 -0.88 13.07
C ILE A 150 3.68 -1.67 14.33
N THR A 151 4.71 -2.16 15.01
CA THR A 151 4.60 -2.82 16.31
C THR A 151 5.16 -1.91 17.40
N ASN A 152 4.92 -2.27 18.67
CA ASN A 152 5.55 -1.63 19.82
C ASN A 152 7.09 -1.76 19.85
N GLN A 153 7.71 -2.57 18.99
CA GLN A 153 9.16 -2.78 18.95
C GLN A 153 9.82 -2.28 17.65
N ASP A 154 9.19 -2.49 16.49
CA ASP A 154 9.79 -2.18 15.19
C ASP A 154 8.73 -1.96 14.11
N ILE A 155 9.19 -1.65 12.90
CA ILE A 155 8.36 -1.54 11.70
C ILE A 155 8.75 -2.67 10.76
N TYR A 156 7.76 -3.41 10.31
CA TYR A 156 7.93 -4.47 9.32
C TYR A 156 7.30 -4.06 8.01
N SER A 157 7.87 -4.52 6.89
CA SER A 157 7.46 -4.05 5.59
C SER A 157 7.61 -5.13 4.53
N VAL A 158 6.69 -5.13 3.59
CA VAL A 158 6.74 -5.93 2.37
C VAL A 158 6.12 -5.17 1.23
N GLY A 159 6.67 -5.27 0.03
CA GLY A 159 6.11 -4.60 -1.14
C GLY A 159 6.49 -5.29 -2.42
N ASP A 160 5.60 -5.20 -3.39
CA ASP A 160 5.84 -5.69 -4.74
C ASP A 160 4.92 -4.96 -5.74
N ARG A 161 4.90 -5.41 -6.99
CA ARG A 161 3.95 -4.97 -8.00
C ARG A 161 2.53 -5.27 -7.56
N ILE A 162 1.63 -4.34 -7.85
CA ILE A 162 0.20 -4.46 -7.51
C ILE A 162 -0.39 -5.79 -8.00
N ASN A 163 -0.07 -6.21 -9.22
CA ASN A 163 -0.61 -7.44 -9.79
C ASN A 163 -0.11 -8.72 -9.09
N GLU A 164 1.13 -8.70 -8.61
CA GLU A 164 1.74 -9.86 -7.93
C GLU A 164 1.20 -9.97 -6.51
N MET A 165 1.06 -8.83 -5.83
CA MET A 165 0.48 -8.73 -4.49
C MET A 165 -1.02 -9.09 -4.46
N LEU A 166 -1.78 -8.69 -5.48
CA LEU A 166 -3.22 -8.98 -5.59
C LEU A 166 -3.54 -10.40 -6.10
N HIS A 167 -2.54 -11.19 -6.49
CA HIS A 167 -2.78 -12.54 -6.96
C HIS A 167 -3.32 -13.42 -5.82
N GLU A 168 -4.31 -14.28 -6.08
CA GLU A 168 -4.96 -15.10 -5.04
C GLU A 168 -4.00 -16.04 -4.30
N SER A 169 -2.90 -16.42 -4.95
CA SER A 169 -1.83 -17.23 -4.35
C SER A 169 -0.80 -16.42 -3.56
N SER A 170 -0.96 -15.10 -3.46
CA SER A 170 -0.06 -14.25 -2.68
C SER A 170 -0.20 -14.58 -1.20
N GLU A 171 0.93 -14.80 -0.53
CA GLU A 171 0.95 -15.00 0.94
C GLU A 171 0.43 -13.77 1.70
N TRP A 172 0.38 -12.62 1.03
CA TRP A 172 -0.10 -11.33 1.56
C TRP A 172 -1.57 -11.03 1.22
N ALA A 173 -2.26 -11.93 0.51
CA ALA A 173 -3.62 -11.69 0.00
C ALA A 173 -4.62 -11.31 1.10
N GLU A 174 -4.53 -11.95 2.26
CA GLU A 174 -5.36 -11.61 3.43
C GLU A 174 -5.12 -10.17 3.90
N LEU A 175 -3.85 -9.81 4.14
CA LEU A 175 -3.48 -8.48 4.64
C LEU A 175 -3.92 -7.39 3.65
N ILE A 176 -3.72 -7.64 2.36
CA ILE A 176 -4.10 -6.73 1.28
C ILE A 176 -5.62 -6.57 1.23
N THR A 177 -6.36 -7.67 1.31
CA THR A 177 -7.83 -7.64 1.30
C THR A 177 -8.37 -6.82 2.47
N LYS A 178 -7.80 -7.00 3.67
CA LYS A 178 -8.18 -6.21 4.85
C LYS A 178 -7.81 -4.73 4.69
N ALA A 179 -6.62 -4.43 4.16
CA ALA A 179 -6.22 -3.04 3.93
C ALA A 179 -7.11 -2.34 2.88
N PHE A 180 -7.49 -3.04 1.80
CA PHE A 180 -8.43 -2.49 0.81
C PHE A 180 -9.83 -2.31 1.37
N ALA A 181 -10.32 -3.21 2.23
CA ALA A 181 -11.59 -3.03 2.91
C ALA A 181 -11.64 -1.72 3.73
N VAL A 182 -10.55 -1.38 4.44
CA VAL A 182 -10.42 -0.09 5.13
C VAL A 182 -10.52 1.09 4.16
N ALA A 183 -9.84 1.02 3.02
CA ALA A 183 -9.89 2.07 2.01
C ALA A 183 -11.29 2.23 1.39
N ASP A 184 -11.98 1.12 1.12
CA ASP A 184 -13.34 1.11 0.58
C ASP A 184 -14.34 1.69 1.58
N GLU A 185 -14.29 1.28 2.85
CA GLU A 185 -15.14 1.83 3.91
C GLU A 185 -14.87 3.33 4.16
N LEU A 186 -13.60 3.75 4.04
CA LEU A 186 -13.24 5.16 4.17
C LEU A 186 -13.86 6.00 3.04
N ASN A 187 -13.83 5.47 1.82
CA ASN A 187 -14.47 6.09 0.66
C ASN A 187 -15.99 6.14 0.81
N ASP A 188 -16.61 5.06 1.30
CA ASP A 188 -18.05 5.00 1.52
C ASP A 188 -18.49 5.96 2.63
N ALA A 189 -17.75 6.05 3.73
CA ALA A 189 -17.98 7.02 4.79
C ALA A 189 -17.89 8.47 4.26
N ALA A 190 -16.93 8.74 3.38
CA ALA A 190 -16.80 10.04 2.71
C ALA A 190 -17.95 10.33 1.74
N ASN A 191 -18.54 9.30 1.12
CA ASN A 191 -19.67 9.45 0.20
C ASN A 191 -21.03 9.57 0.90
N ARG A 192 -21.23 8.91 2.06
CA ARG A 192 -22.48 8.94 2.85
C ARG A 192 -22.71 10.31 3.53
N LYS A 193 -21.66 11.02 3.93
CA LYS A 193 -21.74 12.40 4.41
C LYS A 193 -21.71 13.35 3.20
N SER A 194 -22.75 14.16 2.99
CA SER A 194 -22.77 15.26 2.00
C SER A 194 -21.83 16.44 2.35
N LEU A 195 -20.62 16.13 2.79
CA LEU A 195 -19.55 17.08 3.10
C LEU A 195 -18.52 17.02 1.98
N LYS A 196 -18.42 18.12 1.22
CA LYS A 196 -17.41 18.44 0.18
C LYS A 196 -16.53 17.26 -0.26
N ARG A 197 -16.94 16.59 -1.34
CA ARG A 197 -16.11 15.65 -2.11
C ARG A 197 -14.72 16.25 -2.38
N VAL A 198 -13.67 15.56 -1.95
CA VAL A 198 -12.32 15.72 -2.50
C VAL A 198 -11.66 14.34 -2.66
N TYR A 199 -12.29 13.46 -3.44
CA TYR A 199 -11.56 12.33 -4.02
C TYR A 199 -12.04 12.08 -5.45
N THR A 200 -11.10 11.91 -6.35
CA THR A 200 -11.35 11.42 -7.70
C THR A 200 -11.71 9.94 -7.57
N LYS A 201 -12.92 9.55 -7.99
CA LYS A 201 -13.33 8.14 -8.05
C LYS A 201 -12.31 7.36 -8.86
N ILE A 202 -11.54 6.46 -8.23
CA ILE A 202 -10.73 5.48 -8.95
C ILE A 202 -11.62 4.26 -9.19
N ALA A 203 -12.19 4.17 -10.39
CA ALA A 203 -12.81 2.95 -10.86
C ALA A 203 -11.68 1.97 -11.22
N VAL A 204 -11.40 1.00 -10.34
CA VAL A 204 -10.58 -0.15 -10.70
C VAL A 204 -11.39 -0.99 -11.69
N LYS A 205 -11.17 -0.78 -12.99
CA LYS A 205 -11.69 -1.69 -14.01
C LYS A 205 -10.97 -3.03 -13.84
N ARG A 206 -11.61 -3.96 -13.13
CA ARG A 206 -11.29 -5.39 -13.23
C ARG A 206 -11.54 -5.80 -14.67
N SER A 207 -10.51 -5.73 -15.51
CA SER A 207 -10.60 -6.30 -16.85
C SER A 207 -10.65 -7.82 -16.69
N LYS A 208 -11.72 -8.43 -17.22
CA LYS A 208 -11.76 -9.88 -17.40
C LYS A 208 -10.52 -10.29 -18.22
N PRO A 209 -9.85 -11.40 -17.89
CA PRO A 209 -8.80 -11.92 -18.75
C PRO A 209 -9.41 -12.14 -20.15
N ALA A 210 -8.71 -11.64 -21.17
CA ALA A 210 -9.07 -11.93 -22.55
C ALA A 210 -8.86 -13.43 -22.76
N ASN A 211 -9.95 -14.15 -23.00
CA ASN A 211 -9.90 -15.52 -23.49
C ASN A 211 -9.17 -15.49 -24.84
N PHE A 212 -8.01 -16.13 -24.90
CA PHE A 212 -7.40 -16.64 -26.13
C PHE A 212 -7.74 -18.12 -26.26
#